data_AF-A0ABD0MNI6-F1
#
_entry.id   AF-A0ABD0MNI6-F1
#
_cell.length_a   1.000
_cell.length_b   1.000
_cell.length_c   1.000
_cell.angle_alpha   90.00
_cell.angle_beta   90.00
_cell.angle_gamma   90.00
#
_symmetry.space_group_name_H-M   'P 1'
#
loop_
_entity.id
_entity.type
_entity.pdbx_description
1 polymer ?
#
loop_
_entity_poly.entity_id
_entity_poly.type
_entity_poly.pdbx_seq_one_letter_code
_entity_poly.pdbx_strand_id
1 'polypeptide(L)'
;SLSEAFNIDTEHPLRFNGKPDDFFGYSVYQTEFGNRKQIIVGAPLQANLRGEIYSCTADLQSCKQLQRPGSESVRFFGMSAAVSSAAVT
;
A
#
# COMPACT_ATOMS: atom_id res chain seq x y z
N SER A 1 26.84 -16.34 9.72
CA SER A 1 25.54 -16.15 9.06
C SER A 1 25.71 -15.02 8.07
N LEU A 2 25.73 -15.30 6.76
CA LEU A 2 25.77 -14.28 5.71
C LEU A 2 24.34 -14.02 5.24
N SER A 3 23.93 -12.76 5.20
CA SER A 3 22.59 -12.35 4.75
C SER A 3 22.52 -12.39 3.21
N GLU A 4 21.49 -13.05 2.67
CA GLU A 4 21.27 -13.28 1.23
C GLU A 4 20.66 -12.08 0.46
N ALA A 5 20.83 -10.84 0.94
CA ALA A 5 20.27 -9.65 0.29
C ALA A 5 21.24 -8.96 -0.68
N PHE A 6 22.25 -9.66 -1.20
CA PHE A 6 23.30 -9.05 -2.05
C PHE A 6 22.81 -8.67 -3.46
N ASN A 7 21.66 -9.20 -3.90
CA ASN A 7 21.08 -8.97 -5.23
C ASN A 7 19.90 -7.99 -5.22
N ILE A 8 19.67 -7.27 -4.14
CA ILE A 8 18.69 -6.17 -4.09
C ILE A 8 19.39 -4.87 -4.51
N ASP A 9 18.87 -4.20 -5.53
CA ASP A 9 19.33 -2.87 -5.90
C ASP A 9 18.93 -1.86 -4.82
N THR A 10 19.91 -1.47 -3.99
CA THR A 10 19.74 -0.48 -2.93
C THR A 10 20.09 0.94 -3.39
N GLU A 11 20.73 1.09 -4.56
CA GLU A 11 21.15 2.38 -5.11
C GLU A 11 20.01 3.07 -5.86
N HIS A 12 19.15 2.30 -6.54
CA HIS A 12 18.05 2.84 -7.36
C HIS A 12 16.66 2.32 -6.95
N PRO A 13 16.23 2.50 -5.68
CA PRO A 13 14.92 2.02 -5.25
C PRO A 13 13.79 2.86 -5.86
N LEU A 14 12.72 2.18 -6.25
CA LEU A 14 11.45 2.85 -6.51
C LEU A 14 10.81 3.30 -5.20
N ARG A 15 10.53 4.60 -5.05
CA ARG A 15 9.99 5.19 -3.83
C ARG A 15 8.59 5.72 -4.04
N PHE A 16 7.65 5.27 -3.21
CA PHE A 16 6.32 5.83 -3.11
C PHE A 16 6.24 6.69 -1.84
N ASN A 17 5.97 7.98 -2.01
CA ASN A 17 5.89 8.92 -0.90
C ASN A 17 4.43 9.20 -0.55
N GLY A 18 4.11 9.09 0.73
CA GLY A 18 2.87 9.61 1.32
C GLY A 18 3.18 10.57 2.46
N LYS A 19 2.14 11.06 3.13
CA LYS A 19 2.30 11.93 4.30
C LYS A 19 2.72 11.10 5.51
N PRO A 20 3.83 11.44 6.19
CA PRO A 20 4.29 10.71 7.38
C PRO A 20 3.25 10.66 8.50
N ASP A 21 2.56 11.78 8.76
CA ASP A 21 1.55 11.88 9.83
C ASP A 21 0.32 10.99 9.58
N ASP A 22 0.07 10.62 8.32
CA ASP A 22 -1.02 9.71 7.95
C ASP A 22 -0.61 8.23 8.10
N PHE A 23 0.65 7.96 8.45
CA PHE A 23 1.27 6.64 8.55
C PHE A 23 1.15 5.86 7.23
N PHE A 24 1.31 6.57 6.11
CA PHE A 24 1.38 5.92 4.80
C PHE A 24 2.52 4.91 4.76
N GLY A 25 2.22 3.67 4.39
CA GLY A 25 3.18 2.56 4.42
C GLY A 25 3.09 1.69 5.67
N TYR A 26 2.12 1.95 6.57
CA TYR A 26 1.93 1.13 7.77
C TYR A 26 1.68 -0.34 7.45
N SER A 27 0.85 -0.61 6.43
CA SER A 27 0.65 -1.94 5.87
C SER A 27 0.93 -1.92 4.37
N VAL A 28 1.60 -2.96 3.85
CA VAL A 28 2.03 -3.05 2.44
C VAL A 28 1.80 -4.47 1.93
N TYR A 29 1.17 -4.58 0.76
CA TYR A 29 0.88 -5.87 0.11
C TYR A 29 1.15 -5.79 -1.39
N GLN A 30 1.87 -6.75 -1.95
CA GLN A 30 2.07 -6.87 -3.39
C GLN A 30 0.98 -7.78 -3.98
N THR A 31 0.39 -7.36 -5.10
CA THR A 31 -0.63 -8.16 -5.80
C THR A 31 -0.54 -7.94 -7.32
N GLU A 32 -1.07 -8.90 -8.06
CA GLU A 32 -1.29 -8.78 -9.49
C GLU A 32 -2.75 -9.11 -9.80
N PHE A 33 -3.46 -8.17 -10.44
CA PHE A 33 -4.85 -8.34 -10.84
C PHE A 33 -5.03 -7.87 -12.28
N GLY A 34 -5.53 -8.75 -13.16
CA GLY A 34 -5.74 -8.42 -14.57
C GLY A 34 -4.49 -7.91 -15.28
N ASN A 35 -3.34 -8.57 -15.07
CA ASN A 35 -2.00 -8.19 -15.56
C ASN A 35 -1.51 -6.81 -15.07
N ARG A 36 -2.12 -6.26 -14.02
CA ARG A 36 -1.64 -5.03 -13.37
C ARG A 36 -0.99 -5.38 -12.05
N LYS A 37 0.31 -5.14 -11.96
CA LYS A 37 1.09 -5.26 -10.74
C LYS A 37 0.87 -4.03 -9.87
N GLN A 38 0.41 -4.25 -8.65
CA GLN A 38 0.05 -3.18 -7.73
C GLN A 38 0.65 -3.45 -6.35
N ILE A 39 0.96 -2.36 -5.66
CA ILE A 39 1.33 -2.36 -4.25
C ILE A 39 0.18 -1.67 -3.51
N ILE A 40 -0.50 -2.43 -2.65
CA ILE A 40 -1.56 -1.91 -1.80
C ILE A 40 -0.92 -1.36 -0.53
N VAL A 41 -1.26 -0.13 -0.18
CA VAL A 41 -0.64 0.60 0.94
C VAL A 41 -1.70 1.16 1.87
N GLY A 42 -1.59 0.86 3.17
CA GLY A 42 -2.43 1.45 4.20
C GLY A 42 -1.84 2.76 4.76
N ALA A 43 -2.72 3.72 5.05
CA ALA A 43 -2.43 4.96 5.77
C ALA A 43 -3.49 5.16 6.88
N PRO A 44 -3.36 4.46 8.01
CA PRO A 44 -4.44 4.34 8.99
C PRO A 44 -4.76 5.63 9.74
N LEU A 45 -3.87 6.61 9.75
CA LEU A 45 -4.10 7.87 10.46
C LEU A 45 -4.68 8.97 9.56
N GLN A 46 -4.77 8.71 8.25
CA GLN A 46 -5.37 9.61 7.26
C GLN A 46 -6.78 10.05 7.68
N ALA A 47 -7.10 11.32 7.39
CA ALA A 47 -8.45 11.87 7.52
C ALA A 47 -9.02 11.71 8.93
N ASN A 48 -8.35 12.32 9.91
CA ASN A 48 -8.74 12.29 11.33
C ASN A 48 -8.85 10.85 11.89
N LEU A 49 -7.79 10.06 11.68
CA LEU A 49 -7.69 8.67 12.14
C LEU A 49 -8.71 7.74 11.50
N ARG A 50 -9.42 8.14 10.45
CA ARG A 50 -10.38 7.28 9.75
C ARG A 50 -9.67 6.21 8.94
N GLY A 51 -8.57 6.58 8.32
CA GLY A 51 -7.72 5.73 7.52
C GLY A 51 -8.12 5.63 6.05
N GLU A 52 -7.17 5.19 5.23
CA GLU A 52 -7.24 5.11 3.78
C GLU A 52 -6.41 3.93 3.28
N ILE A 53 -6.84 3.31 2.18
CA ILE A 53 -6.02 2.36 1.41
C ILE A 53 -5.72 2.96 0.03
N TYR A 54 -4.47 2.88 -0.39
CA TYR A 54 -3.96 3.30 -1.69
C TYR A 54 -3.57 2.10 -2.54
N SER A 55 -3.67 2.26 -3.86
CA SER A 55 -3.07 1.38 -4.86
C SER A 55 -1.94 2.13 -5.56
N CYS A 56 -0.73 1.61 -5.46
CA CYS A 56 0.47 2.15 -6.09
C CYS A 56 0.88 1.26 -7.26
N THR A 57 1.24 1.87 -8.39
CA THR A 57 1.69 1.12 -9.57
C THR A 57 3.13 1.49 -9.91
N ALA A 58 3.94 0.47 -10.20
CA ALA A 58 5.38 0.64 -10.40
C ALA A 58 5.73 1.35 -11.72
N ASP A 59 4.93 1.12 -12.74
CA ASP A 59 5.03 1.73 -14.07
C ASP A 59 4.84 3.25 -14.05
N LEU A 60 3.87 3.72 -13.26
CA LEU A 60 3.52 5.15 -13.15
C LEU A 60 4.21 5.85 -11.98
N GLN A 61 4.88 5.09 -11.10
CA GLN A 61 5.45 5.58 -9.84
C GLN A 61 4.46 6.42 -9.04
N SER A 62 3.18 6.05 -9.10
CA SER A 62 2.09 6.84 -8.52
C SER A 62 1.20 5.99 -7.64
N CYS A 63 0.69 6.60 -6.58
CA CYS A 63 -0.31 6.01 -5.69
C CYS A 63 -1.63 6.73 -5.87
N LYS A 64 -2.70 5.97 -6.02
CA LYS A 64 -4.07 6.47 -6.10
C LYS A 64 -4.87 5.94 -4.93
N GLN A 65 -5.80 6.75 -4.44
CA GLN A 65 -6.78 6.31 -3.48
C GLN A 65 -7.53 5.10 -4.03
N LEU A 66 -7.53 3.99 -3.27
CA LEU A 66 -8.27 2.78 -3.61
C LEU A 66 -9.57 2.73 -2.80
N GLN A 67 -9.49 2.93 -1.47
CA GLN A 67 -10.67 2.84 -0.62
C GLN A 67 -10.57 3.66 0.66
N ARG A 68 -11.62 4.45 0.90
CA ARG A 68 -11.93 5.10 2.19
C ARG A 68 -13.22 4.50 2.74
N PRO A 69 -13.32 4.26 4.06
CA PRO A 69 -14.60 3.90 4.68
C PRO A 69 -15.64 4.99 4.41
N GLY A 70 -16.93 4.66 4.31
CA GLY A 70 -18.00 5.65 4.12
C GLY A 70 -18.45 6.36 5.40
N SER A 71 -18.20 5.77 6.57
CA SER A 71 -18.56 6.32 7.88
C SER A 71 -17.39 7.03 8.57
N GLU A 72 -17.66 8.17 9.20
CA GLU A 72 -16.72 8.92 10.05
C GLU A 72 -16.47 8.24 11.40
N SER A 73 -17.24 7.23 11.78
CA SER A 73 -17.03 6.47 13.02
C SER A 73 -15.95 5.40 12.86
N VAL A 74 -15.62 5.02 11.63
CA VAL A 74 -14.52 4.08 11.36
C VAL A 74 -13.21 4.74 11.75
N ARG A 75 -12.33 3.95 12.36
CA ARG A 75 -11.00 4.36 12.75
C ARG A 75 -9.98 3.37 12.24
N PHE A 76 -8.80 3.88 11.91
CA PHE A 76 -7.61 3.11 11.59
C PHE A 76 -7.79 2.16 10.40
N PHE A 77 -8.63 2.53 9.44
CA PHE A 77 -8.79 1.73 8.22
C PHE A 77 -7.47 1.68 7.43
N GLY A 78 -7.04 0.49 7.03
CA GLY A 78 -5.72 0.28 6.45
C GLY A 78 -4.63 -0.10 7.45
N MET A 79 -4.92 -0.26 8.75
CA MET A 79 -3.97 -0.88 9.70
C MET A 79 -3.61 -2.32 9.30
N SER A 80 -4.60 -3.06 8.79
CA SER A 80 -4.42 -4.42 8.30
C SER A 80 -5.25 -4.62 7.04
N ALA A 81 -4.71 -5.35 6.07
CA ALA A 81 -5.45 -5.86 4.94
C ALA A 81 -5.00 -7.28 4.60
N ALA A 82 -5.78 -7.95 3.75
CA ALA A 82 -5.39 -9.16 3.08
C ALA A 82 -5.81 -9.00 1.61
N VAL A 83 -4.92 -9.38 0.71
CA VAL A 83 -5.16 -9.31 -0.74
C VAL A 83 -5.16 -10.72 -1.29
N SER A 84 -6.10 -11.02 -2.17
CA SER A 84 -6.13 -12.26 -2.94
C SER A 84 -5.89 -11.92 -4.40
N SER A 85 -4.99 -12.66 -5.03
CA SER A 85 -4.76 -12.61 -6.48
C SER A 85 -5.70 -13.55 -7.25
N ALA A 86 -6.57 -14.29 -6.56
CA ALA A 86 -7.56 -15.11 -7.23
C ALA A 86 -8.45 -14.20 -8.07
N ALA A 87 -8.51 -14.47 -9.37
CA ALA A 87 -9.59 -13.97 -10.20
C ALA A 87 -10.88 -14.38 -9.50
N VAL A 88 -11.77 -13.41 -9.24
CA VAL A 88 -13.16 -13.74 -8.90
C VAL A 88 -13.72 -14.41 -10.15
N THR A 89 -13.62 -15.74 -10.20
CA THR A 89 -14.25 -16.59 -11.23
C THR A 89 -15.72 -16.73 -10.93
#